data_AF-A0A9X4FH60-F1
#
_entry.id   AF-A0A9X4FH60-F1
#
_cell.length_a   1.000
_cell.length_b   1.000
_cell.length_c   1.000
_cell.angle_alpha   90.00
_cell.angle_beta   90.00
_cell.angle_gamma   90.00
#
_symmetry.space_group_name_H-M   'P 1'
#
loop_
_entity.id
_entity.type
_entity.pdbx_description
1 polymer ?
#
loop_
_entity_poly.entity_id
_entity_poly.type
_entity_poly.pdbx_seq_one_letter_code
_entity_poly.pdbx_strand_id
1 'polypeptide(L)'
;MKSKLALLTITAVIAGCGGEDGKSNSAVSSNVVLNLSTLSTQSVSLQPVQCNQMQLVGNSYVQPNTVEKCWFLEVPEDYSQPDGKKITVAVAKTASQGIKKGAFIYLNGGPGGMSIDWAEDSNSDLSVLSANHDIYFVDQRGTGYSTPSLSCNFEDSGTAQQIRDCKNKYVNDGVDLNQYTNVNNALDLLLLGKKLVEVEELEDGWKIYGISYGTRLAMTMAREEQKQIKAGYQSSSAIQMMVLDGVFPIEMNGIQDMSWSNYETLDRILEVCRRSVGYCDEATFKSSLNTKLTEIDERYYDIFLNYLTTISMRRDDNKPDESQYNPVEFIKLPKANIEFLLDTPEFNCEVRHSPISSSQCHFFKDNR
;
A
#
# COMPACT_ATOMS: atom_id res chain seq x y z
N MET A 1 1.06 46.58 -29.43
CA MET A 1 2.37 46.19 -29.96
C MET A 1 3.27 45.88 -28.76
N LYS A 2 3.80 44.63 -28.68
CA LYS A 2 4.72 44.04 -27.68
C LYS A 2 4.10 43.71 -26.31
N SER A 3 3.39 42.58 -26.13
CA SER A 3 3.90 41.20 -25.92
C SER A 3 4.97 41.06 -24.82
N LYS A 4 4.57 40.69 -23.61
CA LYS A 4 5.41 39.94 -22.67
C LYS A 4 4.60 38.77 -22.12
N LEU A 5 4.58 37.71 -22.93
CA LEU A 5 4.26 36.36 -22.53
C LEU A 5 5.42 35.92 -21.62
N ALA A 6 5.19 35.76 -20.32
CA ALA A 6 6.16 35.11 -19.45
C ALA A 6 6.01 33.60 -19.66
N LEU A 7 6.89 33.08 -20.52
CA LEU A 7 7.09 31.66 -20.73
C LEU A 7 7.57 31.05 -19.39
N LEU A 8 6.80 30.13 -18.82
CA LEU A 8 7.29 29.22 -17.80
C LEU A 8 8.29 28.29 -18.48
N THR A 9 9.57 28.65 -18.46
CA THR A 9 10.66 27.75 -18.81
C THR A 9 10.85 26.77 -17.65
N ILE A 10 10.32 25.56 -17.80
CA ILE A 10 10.74 24.40 -17.02
C ILE A 10 12.19 24.12 -17.42
N THR A 11 13.12 24.59 -16.59
CA THR A 11 14.52 24.20 -16.72
C THR A 11 14.66 22.81 -16.13
N ALA A 12 14.44 21.79 -16.97
CA ALA A 12 14.84 20.43 -16.66
C ALA A 12 16.37 20.38 -16.63
N VAL A 13 16.96 20.29 -15.44
CA VAL A 13 18.36 19.87 -15.32
C VAL A 13 18.39 18.36 -15.54
N ILE A 14 18.53 17.99 -16.81
CA ILE A 14 18.96 16.66 -17.23
C ILE A 14 20.43 16.54 -16.85
N ALA A 15 20.70 15.97 -15.67
CA ALA A 15 21.96 15.27 -15.45
C ALA A 15 21.79 13.84 -15.97
N GLY A 16 21.84 13.73 -17.29
CA GLY A 16 22.03 12.47 -17.98
C GLY A 16 23.49 12.06 -17.83
N CYS A 17 23.72 10.92 -17.20
CA CYS A 17 24.76 10.00 -17.65
C CYS A 17 24.04 8.84 -18.33
N GLY A 18 23.77 9.03 -19.63
CA GLY A 18 23.67 7.91 -20.56
C GLY A 18 25.08 7.45 -20.88
N GLY A 19 25.36 6.18 -20.60
CA GLY A 19 26.54 5.45 -21.07
C GLY A 19 26.06 4.35 -22.02
N GLU A 20 26.71 4.30 -23.17
CA GLU A 20 26.34 3.65 -24.43
C GLU A 20 26.15 2.12 -24.42
N ASP A 21 25.37 1.67 -25.41
CA ASP A 21 25.27 0.31 -25.91
C ASP A 21 26.64 -0.33 -26.15
N GLY A 22 26.86 -1.51 -25.56
CA GLY A 22 28.12 -2.22 -25.69
C GLY A 22 28.09 -3.66 -25.19
N LYS A 23 27.58 -4.55 -26.06
CA LYS A 23 27.57 -6.03 -26.00
C LYS A 23 26.41 -6.67 -25.25
N SER A 24 25.50 -7.17 -26.07
CA SER A 24 24.69 -8.35 -25.80
C SER A 24 25.57 -9.48 -25.23
N ASN A 25 25.58 -9.62 -23.92
CA ASN A 25 25.65 -10.95 -23.35
C ASN A 25 24.22 -11.45 -23.34
N SER A 26 23.95 -12.40 -24.23
CA SER A 26 22.75 -13.23 -24.23
C SER A 26 22.62 -13.91 -22.87
N ALA A 27 22.07 -13.21 -21.88
CA ALA A 27 21.43 -13.86 -20.75
C ALA A 27 20.15 -14.46 -21.33
N VAL A 28 20.24 -15.74 -21.69
CA VAL A 28 19.07 -16.56 -21.94
C VAL A 28 18.18 -16.42 -20.70
N SER A 29 17.14 -15.58 -20.78
CA SER A 29 16.12 -15.58 -19.74
C SER A 29 15.42 -16.94 -19.86
N SER A 30 15.79 -17.86 -19.00
CA SER A 30 15.01 -19.08 -18.83
C SER A 30 13.61 -18.65 -18.40
N ASN A 31 12.65 -18.71 -19.33
CA ASN A 31 11.21 -18.59 -19.10
C ASN A 31 10.66 -19.76 -18.25
N VAL A 32 11.48 -20.30 -17.34
CA VAL A 32 11.14 -21.45 -16.52
C VAL A 32 10.34 -20.94 -15.35
N VAL A 33 9.03 -21.16 -15.42
CA VAL A 33 8.13 -20.98 -14.28
C VAL A 33 8.55 -21.98 -13.22
N LEU A 34 8.90 -21.49 -12.02
CA LEU A 34 9.17 -22.33 -10.86
C LEU A 34 7.92 -23.14 -10.51
N ASN A 35 8.06 -24.45 -10.33
CA ASN A 35 6.96 -25.29 -9.88
C ASN A 35 6.77 -25.14 -8.36
N LEU A 36 5.74 -24.39 -7.95
CA LEU A 36 5.43 -24.19 -6.54
C LEU A 36 4.90 -25.46 -5.85
N SER A 37 4.40 -26.45 -6.60
CA SER A 37 3.87 -27.70 -6.02
C SER A 37 4.96 -28.69 -5.60
N THR A 38 6.20 -28.49 -6.07
CA THR A 38 7.34 -29.40 -5.79
C THR A 38 8.37 -28.78 -4.85
N LEU A 39 8.13 -27.57 -4.34
CA LEU A 39 9.00 -26.97 -3.34
C LEU A 39 8.98 -27.84 -2.08
N SER A 40 10.18 -28.19 -1.60
CA SER A 40 10.31 -29.07 -0.44
C SER A 40 9.84 -28.36 0.84
N THR A 41 9.56 -29.12 1.89
CA THR A 41 9.28 -28.57 3.22
C THR A 41 10.47 -27.83 3.82
N GLN A 42 11.69 -28.10 3.34
CA GLN A 42 12.89 -27.33 3.69
C GLN A 42 12.91 -25.96 2.98
N SER A 43 12.25 -25.87 1.81
CA SER A 43 12.17 -24.65 1.03
C SER A 43 11.05 -23.72 1.53
N VAL A 44 9.93 -24.29 2.00
CA VAL A 44 8.76 -23.54 2.50
C VAL A 44 8.15 -24.24 3.72
N SER A 45 7.97 -23.50 4.81
CA SER A 45 7.41 -24.01 6.06
C SER A 45 6.37 -23.03 6.62
N LEU A 46 5.28 -23.54 7.19
CA LEU A 46 4.27 -22.73 7.90
C LEU A 46 4.23 -23.19 9.36
N GLN A 47 4.63 -22.30 10.26
CA GLN A 47 4.74 -22.59 11.68
C GLN A 47 3.65 -21.83 12.45
N PRO A 48 2.75 -22.52 13.19
CA PRO A 48 1.87 -21.84 14.12
C PRO A 48 2.69 -21.23 15.25
N VAL A 49 2.38 -19.99 15.62
CA VAL A 49 3.05 -19.27 16.70
C VAL A 49 2.04 -18.64 17.65
N GLN A 50 2.46 -18.38 18.88
CA GLN A 50 1.71 -17.48 19.74
C GLN A 50 1.85 -16.07 19.17
N CYS A 51 0.75 -15.33 19.02
CA CYS A 51 0.78 -14.02 18.37
C CYS A 51 1.74 -13.04 19.05
N ASN A 52 1.91 -13.13 20.37
CA ASN A 52 2.89 -12.32 21.12
C ASN A 52 4.37 -12.61 20.80
N GLN A 53 4.66 -13.66 20.02
CA GLN A 53 6.01 -13.95 19.50
C GLN A 53 6.33 -13.13 18.24
N MET A 54 5.33 -12.49 17.62
CA MET A 54 5.56 -11.51 16.57
C MET A 54 6.22 -10.28 17.16
N GLN A 55 7.36 -9.89 16.58
CA GLN A 55 8.15 -8.76 17.03
C GLN A 55 8.29 -7.76 15.90
N LEU A 56 7.89 -6.52 16.16
CA LEU A 56 8.31 -5.36 15.40
C LEU A 56 9.66 -4.92 15.95
N VAL A 57 10.50 -4.26 15.17
CA VAL A 57 11.82 -3.80 15.62
C VAL A 57 11.70 -3.02 16.94
N GLY A 58 12.13 -3.66 18.04
CA GLY A 58 12.09 -3.09 19.39
C GLY A 58 10.76 -3.18 20.15
N ASN A 59 9.69 -3.73 19.57
CA ASN A 59 8.36 -3.83 20.19
C ASN A 59 7.70 -5.20 19.96
N SER A 60 7.12 -5.80 20.99
CA SER A 60 6.33 -7.03 20.85
C SER A 60 4.92 -6.72 20.34
N TYR A 61 4.36 -7.61 19.52
CA TYR A 61 2.94 -7.54 19.14
C TYR A 61 2.04 -7.77 20.37
N VAL A 62 1.09 -6.87 20.57
CA VAL A 62 0.02 -7.04 21.55
C VAL A 62 -1.19 -7.56 20.81
N GLN A 63 -1.50 -8.84 21.00
CA GLN A 63 -2.59 -9.51 20.30
C GLN A 63 -3.94 -8.84 20.62
N PRO A 64 -4.65 -8.27 19.63
CA PRO A 64 -6.00 -7.77 19.79
C PRO A 64 -7.00 -8.91 20.03
N ASN A 65 -8.12 -8.61 20.68
CA ASN A 65 -9.19 -9.59 20.96
C ASN A 65 -9.82 -10.20 19.70
N THR A 66 -9.67 -9.55 18.55
CA THR A 66 -10.17 -10.01 17.25
C THR A 66 -9.30 -11.09 16.62
N VAL A 67 -8.02 -11.18 17.00
CA VAL A 67 -7.05 -12.12 16.42
C VAL A 67 -7.14 -13.46 17.12
N GLU A 68 -7.38 -14.52 16.35
CA GLU A 68 -7.55 -15.89 16.82
C GLU A 68 -6.23 -16.67 16.77
N LYS A 69 -5.50 -16.59 15.65
CA LYS A 69 -4.33 -17.42 15.35
C LYS A 69 -3.28 -16.64 14.57
N CYS A 70 -2.03 -17.05 14.74
CA CYS A 70 -0.88 -16.45 14.07
C CYS A 70 0.08 -17.53 13.54
N TRP A 71 0.73 -17.21 12.43
CA TRP A 71 1.76 -18.05 11.83
C TRP A 71 2.97 -17.25 11.37
N PHE A 72 4.09 -17.95 11.28
CA PHE A 72 5.22 -17.56 10.47
C PHE A 72 5.32 -18.49 9.27
N LEU A 73 5.31 -17.90 8.07
CA LEU A 73 5.61 -18.59 6.83
C LEU A 73 7.07 -18.33 6.46
N GLU A 74 7.90 -19.36 6.48
CA GLU A 74 9.26 -19.30 5.96
C GLU A 74 9.28 -19.59 4.46
N VAL A 75 9.91 -18.71 3.70
CA VAL A 75 10.02 -18.78 2.22
C VAL A 75 11.43 -18.41 1.77
N PRO A 76 11.85 -18.79 0.55
CA PRO A 76 13.08 -18.30 -0.04
C PRO A 76 13.06 -16.76 -0.19
N GLU A 77 14.17 -16.11 0.13
CA GLU A 77 14.37 -14.71 -0.26
C GLU A 77 14.36 -14.63 -1.80
N ASP A 78 15.20 -15.44 -2.45
CA ASP A 78 15.32 -15.59 -3.90
C ASP A 78 14.72 -16.93 -4.37
N TYR A 79 13.62 -16.87 -5.13
CA TYR A 79 12.96 -18.05 -5.66
C TYR A 79 13.73 -18.79 -6.77
N SER A 80 14.77 -18.17 -7.35
CA SER A 80 15.73 -18.89 -8.21
C SER A 80 16.69 -19.78 -7.41
N GLN A 81 16.78 -19.55 -6.09
CA GLN A 81 17.57 -20.32 -5.13
C GLN A 81 16.66 -20.83 -4.00
N PRO A 82 15.76 -21.79 -4.27
CA PRO A 82 14.71 -22.20 -3.34
C PRO A 82 15.22 -22.81 -2.04
N ASP A 83 16.48 -23.27 -1.98
CA ASP A 83 17.12 -23.81 -0.77
C ASP A 83 18.14 -22.82 -0.17
N GLY A 84 18.19 -21.60 -0.68
CA GLY A 84 19.05 -20.53 -0.21
C GLY A 84 18.49 -19.81 1.03
N LYS A 85 18.91 -18.54 1.19
CA LYS A 85 18.53 -17.70 2.33
C LYS A 85 17.01 -17.59 2.45
N LYS A 86 16.52 -17.66 3.69
CA LYS A 86 15.10 -17.59 4.03
C LYS A 86 14.72 -16.23 4.61
N ILE A 87 13.46 -15.88 4.40
CA ILE A 87 12.77 -14.79 5.09
C ILE A 87 11.53 -15.36 5.76
N THR A 88 11.01 -14.63 6.74
CA THR A 88 9.79 -14.97 7.46
C THR A 88 8.70 -13.98 7.12
N VAL A 89 7.54 -14.48 6.71
CA VAL A 89 6.32 -13.72 6.45
C VAL A 89 5.34 -13.95 7.61
N ALA A 90 4.91 -12.87 8.26
CA ALA A 90 3.99 -12.92 9.39
C ALA A 90 2.53 -12.91 8.93
N VAL A 91 1.72 -13.76 9.56
CA VAL A 91 0.30 -13.96 9.20
C VAL A 91 -0.55 -13.98 10.46
N ALA A 92 -1.60 -13.16 10.51
CA ALA A 92 -2.62 -13.20 11.56
C ALA A 92 -3.99 -13.53 10.96
N LYS A 93 -4.84 -14.23 11.72
CA LYS A 93 -6.21 -14.58 11.33
C LYS A 93 -7.20 -14.07 12.36
N THR A 94 -8.26 -13.44 11.88
CA THR A 94 -9.48 -13.15 12.66
C THR A 94 -10.59 -14.12 12.28
N ALA A 95 -11.38 -14.56 13.24
CA ALA A 95 -12.47 -15.50 13.00
C ALA A 95 -13.75 -14.79 12.54
N SER A 96 -14.53 -15.46 11.69
CA SER A 96 -15.86 -14.98 11.32
C SER A 96 -16.76 -14.83 12.55
N GLN A 97 -17.54 -13.75 12.63
CA GLN A 97 -18.45 -13.47 13.74
C GLN A 97 -19.75 -14.30 13.69
N GLY A 98 -20.07 -14.89 12.54
CA GLY A 98 -21.28 -15.69 12.31
C GLY A 98 -20.98 -17.05 11.69
N ILE A 99 -21.92 -17.57 10.90
CA ILE A 99 -21.72 -18.82 10.15
C ILE A 99 -20.68 -18.56 9.05
N LYS A 100 -19.53 -19.22 9.15
CA LYS A 100 -18.42 -19.13 8.19
C LYS A 100 -18.88 -19.53 6.77
N LYS A 101 -18.58 -18.66 5.80
CA LYS A 101 -18.81 -18.81 4.34
C LYS A 101 -17.51 -18.81 3.53
N GLY A 102 -16.38 -18.93 4.21
CA GLY A 102 -15.05 -19.00 3.62
C GLY A 102 -14.08 -18.02 4.27
N ALA A 103 -13.03 -17.66 3.54
CA ALA A 103 -11.97 -16.77 4.02
C ALA A 103 -11.62 -15.68 2.99
N PHE A 104 -11.21 -14.53 3.50
CA PHE A 104 -10.52 -13.48 2.75
C PHE A 104 -9.06 -13.41 3.14
N ILE A 105 -8.19 -13.09 2.18
CA ILE A 105 -6.90 -12.44 2.47
C ILE A 105 -7.05 -10.93 2.23
N TYR A 106 -6.72 -10.14 3.25
CA TYR A 106 -6.65 -8.70 3.17
C TYR A 106 -5.24 -8.29 2.76
N LEU A 107 -5.13 -7.60 1.63
CA LEU A 107 -3.86 -7.10 1.10
C LEU A 107 -3.84 -5.59 1.25
N ASN A 108 -3.10 -5.12 2.26
CA ASN A 108 -2.97 -3.70 2.55
C ASN A 108 -2.18 -2.95 1.47
N GLY A 109 -2.40 -1.63 1.42
CA GLY A 109 -1.74 -0.67 0.54
C GLY A 109 -0.36 -0.23 1.02
N GLY A 110 0.07 0.94 0.53
CA GLY A 110 1.40 1.49 0.75
C GLY A 110 2.15 1.67 -0.59
N PRO A 111 3.05 0.75 -1.01
CA PRO A 111 3.53 -0.47 -0.34
C PRO A 111 4.21 -0.21 1.00
N GLY A 112 4.43 -1.26 1.81
CA GLY A 112 5.07 -1.15 3.13
C GLY A 112 4.10 -1.16 4.32
N GLY A 113 2.79 -1.16 4.06
CA GLY A 113 1.77 -1.19 5.11
C GLY A 113 1.82 -2.45 5.96
N MET A 114 1.58 -2.28 7.26
CA MET A 114 1.49 -3.36 8.24
C MET A 114 0.05 -3.87 8.24
N SER A 115 -0.19 -4.99 7.58
CA SER A 115 -1.54 -5.55 7.46
C SER A 115 -2.04 -6.11 8.79
N ILE A 116 -1.16 -6.66 9.63
CA ILE A 116 -1.56 -7.30 10.89
C ILE A 116 -2.16 -6.29 11.89
N ASP A 117 -1.73 -5.02 11.85
CA ASP A 117 -2.28 -3.97 12.72
C ASP A 117 -3.76 -3.70 12.43
N TRP A 118 -4.20 -3.90 11.18
CA TRP A 118 -5.60 -3.76 10.79
C TRP A 118 -6.52 -4.88 11.33
N ALA A 119 -5.95 -5.93 11.90
CA ALA A 119 -6.74 -7.01 12.46
C ALA A 119 -7.57 -6.55 13.68
N GLU A 120 -7.10 -5.57 14.44
CA GLU A 120 -7.81 -4.99 15.59
C GLU A 120 -9.18 -4.43 15.18
N ASP A 121 -9.21 -3.66 14.09
CA ASP A 121 -10.42 -2.99 13.58
C ASP A 121 -11.21 -3.84 12.56
N SER A 122 -10.88 -5.13 12.42
CA SER A 122 -11.55 -6.02 11.46
C SER A 122 -13.07 -6.10 11.64
N ASN A 123 -13.56 -6.01 12.87
CA ASN A 123 -15.00 -6.09 13.17
C ASN A 123 -15.75 -4.76 13.00
N SER A 124 -15.05 -3.64 12.84
CA SER A 124 -15.65 -2.34 12.50
C SER A 124 -15.48 -2.06 11.01
N ASP A 125 -14.24 -1.93 10.57
CA ASP A 125 -13.87 -1.42 9.24
C ASP A 125 -14.11 -2.46 8.15
N LEU A 126 -13.96 -3.75 8.49
CA LEU A 126 -14.23 -4.88 7.60
C LEU A 126 -15.45 -5.68 8.05
N SER A 127 -16.38 -5.06 8.80
CA SER A 127 -17.56 -5.71 9.39
C SER A 127 -18.39 -6.52 8.40
N VAL A 128 -18.51 -6.07 7.14
CA VAL A 128 -19.22 -6.79 6.08
C VAL A 128 -18.55 -8.13 5.76
N LEU A 129 -17.21 -8.18 5.78
CA LEU A 129 -16.42 -9.39 5.57
C LEU A 129 -16.42 -10.24 6.84
N SER A 130 -16.08 -9.66 8.00
CA SER A 130 -15.92 -10.39 9.25
C SER A 130 -17.24 -11.01 9.74
N ALA A 131 -18.40 -10.50 9.32
CA ALA A 131 -19.70 -11.08 9.63
C ALA A 131 -19.82 -12.57 9.28
N ASN A 132 -19.15 -13.05 8.23
CA ASN A 132 -19.23 -14.44 7.81
C ASN A 132 -17.97 -15.00 7.14
N HIS A 133 -16.83 -14.32 7.20
CA HIS A 133 -15.56 -14.84 6.69
C HIS A 133 -14.47 -14.73 7.74
N ASP A 134 -13.59 -15.72 7.76
CA ASP A 134 -12.28 -15.55 8.39
C ASP A 134 -11.48 -14.54 7.54
N ILE A 135 -10.67 -13.70 8.19
CA ILE A 135 -9.82 -12.73 7.50
C ILE A 135 -8.36 -13.00 7.85
N TYR A 136 -7.55 -13.22 6.82
CA TYR A 136 -6.10 -13.37 6.93
C TYR A 136 -5.44 -12.03 6.62
N PHE A 137 -4.66 -11.54 7.57
CA PHE A 137 -3.82 -10.35 7.44
C PHE A 137 -2.38 -10.81 7.28
N VAL A 138 -1.70 -10.30 6.26
CA VAL A 138 -0.33 -10.73 5.94
C VAL A 138 0.57 -9.52 5.85
N ASP A 139 1.54 -9.46 6.75
CA ASP A 139 2.66 -8.54 6.59
C ASP A 139 3.57 -9.11 5.52
N GLN A 140 3.64 -8.42 4.40
CA GLN A 140 4.37 -8.86 3.23
C GLN A 140 5.88 -8.94 3.50
N ARG A 141 6.61 -9.65 2.63
CA ARG A 141 8.09 -9.67 2.68
C ARG A 141 8.65 -8.25 2.82
N GLY A 142 9.45 -8.01 3.85
CA GLY A 142 10.04 -6.70 4.10
C GLY A 142 9.20 -5.73 4.94
N THR A 143 8.02 -6.11 5.44
CA THR A 143 7.09 -5.18 6.12
C THR A 143 6.69 -5.67 7.50
N GLY A 144 6.34 -4.74 8.40
CA GLY A 144 5.77 -5.03 9.71
C GLY A 144 6.51 -6.10 10.51
N TYR A 145 5.78 -7.13 10.94
CA TYR A 145 6.26 -8.26 11.74
C TYR A 145 7.00 -9.33 10.93
N SER A 146 7.13 -9.17 9.61
CA SER A 146 7.95 -10.03 8.76
C SER A 146 9.43 -9.74 8.91
N THR A 147 10.27 -10.76 8.75
CA THR A 147 11.72 -10.67 8.94
C THR A 147 12.47 -10.99 7.64
N PRO A 148 13.36 -10.09 7.16
CA PRO A 148 13.67 -8.79 7.72
C PRO A 148 12.52 -7.79 7.53
N SER A 149 12.34 -6.88 8.48
CA SER A 149 11.45 -5.72 8.36
C SER A 149 12.28 -4.55 7.83
N LEU A 150 11.99 -4.09 6.61
CA LEU A 150 12.74 -3.04 5.90
C LEU A 150 12.33 -1.64 6.34
N SER A 151 12.42 -1.38 7.65
CA SER A 151 12.11 -0.10 8.27
C SER A 151 13.35 0.78 8.43
N CYS A 152 13.25 2.02 7.98
CA CYS A 152 14.29 3.01 8.13
C CYS A 152 13.93 3.98 9.26
N ASN A 153 14.87 4.26 10.16
CA ASN A 153 14.66 5.20 11.28
C ASN A 153 14.82 6.65 10.82
N PHE A 154 13.88 7.13 10.01
CA PHE A 154 13.66 8.54 9.73
C PHE A 154 12.14 8.79 9.73
N GLU A 155 11.72 10.04 9.98
CA GLU A 155 10.32 10.49 9.92
C GLU A 155 9.72 10.26 8.50
N ASP A 156 8.53 10.81 8.19
CA ASP A 156 7.82 10.59 6.92
C ASP A 156 8.65 10.78 5.64
N SER A 157 9.70 11.61 5.67
CA SER A 157 10.65 11.76 4.57
C SER A 157 12.10 11.72 5.03
N GLY A 158 12.83 10.69 4.60
CA GLY A 158 14.28 10.63 4.75
C GLY A 158 14.99 11.50 3.71
N THR A 159 16.07 12.17 4.12
CA THR A 159 17.01 12.77 3.15
C THR A 159 17.59 11.70 2.25
N ALA A 160 18.08 12.09 1.07
CA ALA A 160 18.73 11.16 0.15
C ALA A 160 19.90 10.39 0.81
N GLN A 161 20.58 11.01 1.79
CA GLN A 161 21.64 10.34 2.54
C GLN A 161 21.07 9.30 3.51
N GLN A 162 20.05 9.64 4.29
CA GLN A 162 19.39 8.68 5.19
C GLN A 162 18.81 7.47 4.44
N ILE A 163 18.23 7.69 3.25
CA ILE A 163 17.73 6.60 2.39
C ILE A 163 18.89 5.71 1.92
N ARG A 164 20.02 6.30 1.50
CA ARG A 164 21.22 5.53 1.11
C ARG A 164 21.79 4.74 2.28
N ASP A 165 21.87 5.33 3.46
CA ASP A 165 22.42 4.68 4.65
C ASP A 165 21.52 3.52 5.09
N CYS A 166 20.19 3.71 5.06
CA CYS A 166 19.25 2.64 5.32
C CYS A 166 19.37 1.49 4.30
N LYS A 167 19.45 1.81 3.00
CA LYS A 167 19.71 0.81 1.96
C LYS A 167 21.00 0.04 2.24
N ASN A 168 22.08 0.75 2.53
CA ASN A 168 23.39 0.16 2.77
C ASN A 168 23.39 -0.75 4.01
N LYS A 169 22.67 -0.39 5.07
CA LYS A 169 22.48 -1.25 6.24
C LYS A 169 21.95 -2.62 5.83
N TYR A 170 20.82 -2.68 5.12
CA TYR A 170 20.22 -3.95 4.71
C TYR A 170 21.10 -4.75 3.73
N VAL A 171 21.72 -4.08 2.76
CA VAL A 171 22.64 -4.73 1.83
C VAL A 171 23.84 -5.33 2.57
N ASN A 172 24.40 -4.62 3.55
CA ASN A 172 25.52 -5.10 4.36
C ASN A 172 25.11 -6.24 5.30
N ASP A 173 23.85 -6.27 5.76
CA ASP A 173 23.26 -7.37 6.52
C ASP A 173 22.91 -8.58 5.62
N GLY A 174 23.28 -8.52 4.33
CA GLY A 174 23.11 -9.60 3.37
C GLY A 174 21.70 -9.72 2.80
N VAL A 175 20.86 -8.68 2.92
CA VAL A 175 19.54 -8.62 2.29
C VAL A 175 19.67 -8.32 0.80
N ASP A 176 19.16 -9.21 -0.05
CA ASP A 176 19.05 -8.93 -1.49
C ASP A 176 17.77 -8.12 -1.76
N LEU A 177 17.91 -6.80 -1.78
CA LEU A 177 16.79 -5.87 -2.05
C LEU A 177 16.15 -6.09 -3.42
N ASN A 178 16.80 -6.77 -4.36
CA ASN A 178 16.20 -7.11 -5.66
C ASN A 178 15.12 -8.21 -5.54
N GLN A 179 15.00 -8.86 -4.38
CA GLN A 179 14.03 -9.93 -4.15
C GLN A 179 12.72 -9.46 -3.49
N TYR A 180 12.60 -8.17 -3.15
CA TYR A 180 11.41 -7.58 -2.52
C TYR A 180 10.48 -7.03 -3.61
N THR A 181 10.10 -7.92 -4.53
CA THR A 181 9.30 -7.59 -5.72
C THR A 181 7.85 -8.03 -5.57
N ASN A 182 6.96 -7.42 -6.36
CA ASN A 182 5.56 -7.88 -6.49
C ASN A 182 5.45 -9.37 -6.83
N VAL A 183 6.37 -9.88 -7.67
CA VAL A 183 6.36 -11.29 -8.10
C VAL A 183 6.66 -12.21 -6.93
N ASN A 184 7.77 -12.00 -6.22
CA ASN A 184 8.12 -12.88 -5.11
C ASN A 184 7.11 -12.77 -3.96
N ASN A 185 6.57 -11.58 -3.71
CA ASN A 185 5.50 -11.36 -2.75
C ASN A 185 4.23 -12.16 -3.13
N ALA A 186 3.82 -12.13 -4.40
CA ALA A 186 2.73 -12.97 -4.89
C ALA A 186 3.00 -14.48 -4.75
N LEU A 187 4.25 -14.93 -4.98
CA LEU A 187 4.63 -16.33 -4.78
C LEU A 187 4.52 -16.75 -3.30
N ASP A 188 4.91 -15.88 -2.36
CA ASP A 188 4.75 -16.11 -0.92
C ASP A 188 3.28 -16.35 -0.56
N LEU A 189 2.38 -15.52 -1.08
CA LEU A 189 0.96 -15.61 -0.80
C LEU A 189 0.32 -16.87 -1.43
N LEU A 190 0.73 -17.25 -2.65
CA LEU A 190 0.28 -18.51 -3.25
C LEU A 190 0.74 -19.72 -2.45
N LEU A 191 1.96 -19.69 -1.91
CA LEU A 191 2.47 -20.73 -1.01
C LEU A 191 1.78 -20.73 0.34
N LEU A 192 1.48 -19.55 0.90
CA LEU A 192 0.70 -19.42 2.12
C LEU A 192 -0.66 -20.11 1.98
N GLY A 193 -1.39 -19.82 0.90
CA GLY A 193 -2.68 -20.45 0.62
C GLY A 193 -2.57 -21.98 0.57
N LYS A 194 -1.55 -22.51 -0.11
CA LYS A 194 -1.27 -23.96 -0.15
C LYS A 194 -1.00 -24.53 1.24
N LYS A 195 -0.14 -23.88 2.02
CA LYS A 195 0.21 -24.35 3.37
C LYS A 195 -0.97 -24.29 4.34
N LEU A 196 -1.82 -23.27 4.24
CA LEU A 196 -3.04 -23.19 5.04
C LEU A 196 -4.05 -24.30 4.69
N VAL A 197 -4.13 -24.71 3.42
CA VAL A 197 -4.93 -25.88 3.03
C VAL A 197 -4.33 -27.18 3.58
N GLU A 198 -3.00 -27.35 3.52
CA GLU A 198 -2.32 -28.53 4.07
C GLU A 198 -2.55 -28.71 5.58
N VAL A 199 -2.73 -27.61 6.33
CA VAL A 199 -2.98 -27.64 7.78
C VAL A 199 -4.46 -27.43 8.15
N GLU A 200 -5.38 -27.56 7.19
CA GLU A 200 -6.84 -27.46 7.38
C GLU A 200 -7.33 -26.12 7.96
N GLU A 201 -6.55 -25.04 7.79
CA GLU A 201 -6.96 -23.68 8.17
C GLU A 201 -7.67 -22.96 7.02
N LEU A 202 -7.40 -23.35 5.77
CA LEU A 202 -8.08 -22.88 4.58
C LEU A 202 -8.72 -24.07 3.85
N GLU A 203 -9.96 -23.92 3.38
CA GLU A 203 -10.70 -25.02 2.76
C GLU A 203 -10.28 -25.23 1.29
N ASP A 204 -10.88 -24.48 0.36
CA ASP A 204 -10.68 -24.71 -1.08
C ASP A 204 -10.32 -23.42 -1.82
N GLY A 205 -9.45 -22.62 -1.17
CA GLY A 205 -9.03 -21.31 -1.64
C GLY A 205 -9.67 -20.14 -0.89
N TRP A 206 -9.19 -18.94 -1.22
CA TRP A 206 -9.59 -17.70 -0.56
C TRP A 206 -10.05 -16.65 -1.56
N LYS A 207 -10.81 -15.69 -1.02
CA LYS A 207 -11.21 -14.47 -1.69
C LYS A 207 -10.17 -13.40 -1.36
N ILE A 208 -9.90 -12.46 -2.26
CA ILE A 208 -8.90 -11.41 -2.02
C ILE A 208 -9.62 -10.07 -1.86
N TYR A 209 -9.27 -9.30 -0.83
CA TYR A 209 -9.59 -7.88 -0.73
C TYR A 209 -8.28 -7.10 -0.79
N GLY A 210 -8.01 -6.45 -1.93
CA GLY A 210 -6.83 -5.61 -2.10
C GLY A 210 -7.21 -4.14 -2.05
N ILE A 211 -6.45 -3.34 -1.30
CA ILE A 211 -6.61 -1.88 -1.25
C ILE A 211 -5.33 -1.19 -1.74
N SER A 212 -5.46 -0.16 -2.58
CA SER A 212 -4.33 0.64 -3.09
C SER A 212 -3.26 -0.27 -3.72
N TYR A 213 -2.00 -0.25 -3.26
CA TYR A 213 -0.96 -1.19 -3.71
C TYR A 213 -1.36 -2.67 -3.61
N GLY A 214 -2.16 -3.04 -2.61
CA GLY A 214 -2.69 -4.40 -2.46
C GLY A 214 -3.48 -4.89 -3.67
N THR A 215 -4.06 -3.98 -4.46
CA THR A 215 -4.71 -4.34 -5.73
C THR A 215 -3.71 -4.80 -6.78
N ARG A 216 -2.53 -4.14 -6.88
CA ARG A 216 -1.43 -4.55 -7.76
C ARG A 216 -0.91 -5.92 -7.36
N LEU A 217 -0.78 -6.15 -6.06
CA LEU A 217 -0.36 -7.44 -5.52
C LEU A 217 -1.39 -8.54 -5.81
N ALA A 218 -2.68 -8.28 -5.59
CA ALA A 218 -3.77 -9.20 -5.90
C ALA A 218 -3.78 -9.61 -7.39
N MET A 219 -3.65 -8.63 -8.30
CA MET A 219 -3.54 -8.91 -9.74
C MET A 219 -2.26 -9.68 -10.08
N THR A 220 -1.15 -9.40 -9.37
CA THR A 220 0.10 -10.12 -9.57
C THR A 220 -0.03 -11.58 -9.11
N MET A 221 -0.70 -11.85 -7.99
CA MET A 221 -1.05 -13.21 -7.55
C MET A 221 -1.84 -13.96 -8.61
N ALA A 222 -2.91 -13.35 -9.14
CA ALA A 222 -3.70 -13.97 -10.20
C ALA A 222 -2.86 -14.27 -11.44
N ARG A 223 -1.99 -13.34 -11.86
CA ARG A 223 -1.09 -13.56 -13.00
C ARG A 223 -0.12 -14.73 -12.76
N GLU A 224 0.52 -14.78 -11.59
CA GLU A 224 1.48 -15.84 -11.28
C GLU A 224 0.79 -17.20 -11.09
N GLU A 225 -0.40 -17.26 -10.51
CA GLU A 225 -1.19 -18.48 -10.42
C GLU A 225 -1.56 -19.02 -11.81
N GLN A 226 -1.99 -18.14 -12.72
CA GLN A 226 -2.28 -18.53 -14.10
C GLN A 226 -1.04 -19.06 -14.82
N LYS A 227 0.17 -18.61 -14.49
CA LYS A 227 1.40 -19.23 -15.00
C LYS A 227 1.59 -20.65 -14.45
N GLN A 228 1.32 -20.90 -13.17
CA GLN A 228 1.37 -22.25 -12.58
C GLN A 228 0.38 -23.20 -13.26
N ILE A 229 -0.85 -22.74 -13.51
CA ILE A 229 -1.89 -23.53 -14.20
C ILE A 229 -1.48 -23.83 -15.64
N LYS A 230 -1.02 -22.82 -16.40
CA LYS A 230 -0.57 -22.99 -17.80
C LYS A 230 0.65 -23.91 -17.92
N ALA A 231 1.52 -23.92 -16.91
CA ALA A 231 2.66 -24.83 -16.84
C ALA A 231 2.27 -26.26 -16.43
N GLY A 232 1.01 -26.51 -16.07
CA GLY A 232 0.52 -27.83 -15.66
C GLY A 232 0.87 -28.19 -14.20
N TYR A 233 1.31 -27.23 -13.39
CA TYR A 233 1.68 -27.44 -11.98
C TYR A 233 0.48 -27.39 -11.03
N GLN A 234 -0.67 -26.88 -11.51
CA GLN A 234 -1.92 -26.77 -10.75
C GLN A 234 -3.11 -26.96 -11.70
N SER A 235 -4.16 -27.63 -11.25
CA SER A 235 -5.34 -27.96 -12.09
C SER A 235 -6.47 -26.93 -11.99
N SER A 236 -6.56 -26.18 -10.90
CA SER A 236 -7.61 -25.19 -10.62
C SER A 236 -7.01 -23.93 -9.99
N SER A 237 -7.79 -22.84 -9.93
CA SER A 237 -7.40 -21.63 -9.21
C SER A 237 -7.84 -21.73 -7.75
N ALA A 238 -6.96 -21.36 -6.82
CA ALA A 238 -7.26 -21.15 -5.41
C ALA A 238 -7.81 -19.73 -5.14
N ILE A 239 -7.74 -18.82 -6.12
CA ILE A 239 -8.31 -17.47 -6.04
C ILE A 239 -9.76 -17.53 -6.54
N GLN A 240 -10.71 -17.44 -5.60
CA GLN A 240 -12.13 -17.59 -5.92
C GLN A 240 -12.79 -16.28 -6.37
N MET A 241 -12.31 -15.15 -5.82
CA MET A 241 -12.87 -13.81 -6.02
C MET A 241 -11.78 -12.79 -5.70
N MET A 242 -11.81 -11.65 -6.37
CA MET A 242 -10.98 -10.49 -6.04
C MET A 242 -11.87 -9.24 -5.94
N VAL A 243 -11.75 -8.50 -4.83
CA VAL A 243 -12.22 -7.12 -4.68
C VAL A 243 -10.98 -6.23 -4.73
N LEU A 244 -11.00 -5.26 -5.65
CA LEU A 244 -9.88 -4.34 -5.87
C LEU A 244 -10.36 -2.91 -5.62
N ASP A 245 -9.95 -2.34 -4.49
CA ASP A 245 -10.35 -1.02 -4.03
C ASP A 245 -9.20 -0.02 -4.17
N GLY A 246 -9.41 1.09 -4.90
CA GLY A 246 -8.33 2.01 -5.27
C GLY A 246 -7.29 1.35 -6.18
N VAL A 247 -7.71 0.91 -7.37
CA VAL A 247 -6.92 0.07 -8.27
C VAL A 247 -5.60 0.74 -8.70
N PHE A 248 -4.48 0.05 -8.45
CA PHE A 248 -3.16 0.35 -8.97
C PHE A 248 -2.76 -0.72 -10.01
N PRO A 249 -2.89 -0.43 -11.32
CA PRO A 249 -2.63 -1.40 -12.39
C PRO A 249 -1.19 -1.92 -12.42
N ILE A 250 -1.01 -3.15 -12.92
CA ILE A 250 0.32 -3.78 -13.04
C ILE A 250 1.19 -3.08 -14.09
N GLU A 251 0.55 -2.48 -15.10
CA GLU A 251 1.18 -1.81 -16.24
C GLU A 251 1.68 -0.41 -15.91
N MET A 252 1.19 0.17 -14.82
CA MET A 252 1.51 1.53 -14.40
C MET A 252 2.86 1.59 -13.67
N ASN A 253 3.63 2.64 -13.94
CA ASN A 253 4.82 2.99 -13.19
C ASN A 253 4.44 3.99 -12.09
N GLY A 254 4.31 3.51 -10.85
CA GLY A 254 3.90 4.36 -9.73
C GLY A 254 4.82 5.56 -9.44
N ILE A 255 6.08 5.50 -9.86
CA ILE A 255 7.02 6.63 -9.65
C ILE A 255 6.78 7.74 -10.66
N GLN A 256 6.47 7.38 -11.91
CA GLN A 256 6.33 8.34 -13.00
C GLN A 256 4.87 8.80 -13.18
N ASP A 257 3.92 7.89 -13.03
CA ASP A 257 2.54 8.11 -13.42
C ASP A 257 1.68 8.65 -12.27
N MET A 258 2.07 8.45 -11.01
CA MET A 258 1.27 8.89 -9.87
C MET A 258 1.22 10.41 -9.75
N SER A 259 2.32 11.10 -10.03
CA SER A 259 2.35 12.57 -10.09
C SER A 259 1.41 13.12 -11.17
N TRP A 260 1.32 12.42 -12.31
CA TRP A 260 0.37 12.77 -13.36
C TRP A 260 -1.09 12.52 -12.94
N SER A 261 -1.36 11.40 -12.26
CA SER A 261 -2.69 11.11 -11.71
C SER A 261 -3.16 12.17 -10.71
N ASN A 262 -2.26 12.68 -9.86
CA ASN A 262 -2.57 13.78 -8.94
C ASN A 262 -2.91 15.07 -9.68
N TYR A 263 -2.17 15.38 -10.76
CA TYR A 263 -2.47 16.52 -11.62
C TYR A 263 -3.84 16.39 -12.32
N GLU A 264 -4.15 15.23 -12.90
CA GLU A 264 -5.45 14.96 -13.54
C GLU A 264 -6.62 15.10 -12.56
N THR A 265 -6.40 14.83 -11.27
CA THR A 265 -7.42 15.03 -10.23
C THR A 265 -7.79 16.50 -10.07
N LEU A 266 -6.82 17.42 -10.21
CA LEU A 266 -7.09 18.85 -10.22
C LEU A 266 -7.88 19.26 -11.46
N ASP A 267 -7.57 18.71 -12.64
CA ASP A 267 -8.35 18.95 -13.85
C ASP A 267 -9.80 18.46 -13.71
N ARG A 268 -10.01 17.35 -13.00
CA ARG A 268 -11.36 16.86 -12.67
C ARG A 268 -12.12 17.81 -11.74
N ILE A 269 -11.46 18.39 -10.74
CA ILE A 269 -12.04 19.44 -9.89
C ILE A 269 -12.46 20.65 -10.73
N LEU A 270 -11.61 21.09 -11.66
CA LEU A 270 -11.89 22.20 -12.56
C LEU A 270 -13.05 21.88 -13.51
N GLU A 271 -13.19 20.63 -13.96
CA GLU A 271 -14.32 20.18 -14.73
C GLU A 271 -15.64 20.21 -13.94
N VAL A 272 -15.63 19.73 -12.69
CA VAL A 272 -16.79 19.82 -11.78
C VAL A 272 -17.16 21.28 -11.54
N CYS A 273 -16.18 22.15 -11.31
CA CYS A 273 -16.38 23.59 -11.17
C CYS A 273 -17.09 24.18 -12.40
N ARG A 274 -16.59 23.91 -13.61
CA ARG A 274 -17.21 24.38 -14.88
C ARG A 274 -18.67 23.96 -15.03
N ARG A 275 -19.00 22.73 -14.63
CA ARG A 275 -20.35 22.18 -14.72
C ARG A 275 -21.30 22.72 -13.64
N SER A 276 -20.75 23.24 -12.54
CA SER A 276 -21.49 23.76 -11.39
C SER A 276 -21.83 25.24 -11.54
N VAL A 277 -22.52 25.59 -12.64
CA VAL A 277 -22.86 26.97 -12.99
C VAL A 277 -23.65 27.64 -11.85
N GLY A 278 -23.22 28.83 -11.44
CA GLY A 278 -23.81 29.58 -10.33
C GLY A 278 -23.20 29.30 -8.95
N TYR A 279 -22.45 28.19 -8.81
CA TYR A 279 -21.76 27.81 -7.57
C TYR A 279 -20.24 27.97 -7.67
N CYS A 280 -19.66 27.74 -8.85
CA CYS A 280 -18.22 27.84 -9.07
C CYS A 280 -17.88 28.64 -10.33
N ASP A 281 -16.98 29.61 -10.18
CA ASP A 281 -16.33 30.31 -11.30
C ASP A 281 -14.90 29.80 -11.43
N GLU A 282 -14.60 29.12 -12.55
CA GLU A 282 -13.32 28.45 -12.76
C GLU A 282 -12.12 29.41 -12.73
N ALA A 283 -12.28 30.61 -13.31
CA ALA A 283 -11.21 31.61 -13.34
C ALA A 283 -10.86 32.09 -11.92
N THR A 284 -11.88 32.36 -11.11
CA THR A 284 -11.73 32.73 -9.70
C THR A 284 -11.14 31.60 -8.88
N PHE A 285 -11.58 30.35 -9.09
CA PHE A 285 -11.04 29.18 -8.41
C PHE A 285 -9.54 29.00 -8.73
N LYS A 286 -9.15 29.03 -10.01
CA LYS A 286 -7.74 28.94 -10.44
C LYS A 286 -6.90 30.06 -9.83
N SER A 287 -7.39 31.30 -9.86
CA SER A 287 -6.68 32.43 -9.25
C SER A 287 -6.49 32.24 -7.75
N SER A 288 -7.53 31.79 -7.04
CA SER A 288 -7.49 31.58 -5.59
C SER A 288 -6.54 30.45 -5.22
N LEU A 289 -6.54 29.35 -5.97
CA LEU A 289 -5.64 28.22 -5.77
C LEU A 289 -4.18 28.65 -5.94
N ASN A 290 -3.86 29.36 -7.03
CA ASN A 290 -2.51 29.87 -7.27
C ASN A 290 -2.05 30.82 -6.15
N THR A 291 -2.92 31.73 -5.71
CA THR A 291 -2.62 32.61 -4.57
C THR A 291 -2.32 31.80 -3.31
N LYS A 292 -3.11 30.76 -3.00
CA LYS A 292 -2.86 29.93 -1.82
C LYS A 292 -1.60 29.10 -1.90
N LEU A 293 -1.26 28.54 -3.06
CA LEU A 293 0.03 27.89 -3.26
C LEU A 293 1.17 28.88 -3.00
N THR A 294 1.10 30.12 -3.48
CA THR A 294 2.16 31.11 -3.19
C THR A 294 2.27 31.57 -1.73
N GLU A 295 1.24 31.29 -0.90
CA GLU A 295 1.23 31.66 0.52
C GLU A 295 1.77 30.55 1.43
N ILE A 296 1.87 29.31 0.94
CA ILE A 296 2.37 28.16 1.71
C ILE A 296 3.79 27.79 1.26
N ASP A 297 4.59 27.19 2.15
CA ASP A 297 5.93 26.70 1.80
C ASP A 297 5.79 25.52 0.81
N GLU A 298 6.65 25.48 -0.22
CA GLU A 298 6.62 24.50 -1.31
C GLU A 298 6.59 23.05 -0.79
N ARG A 299 7.18 22.79 0.37
CA ARG A 299 7.17 21.46 1.00
C ARG A 299 5.78 20.98 1.42
N TYR A 300 4.80 21.88 1.54
CA TYR A 300 3.42 21.56 1.90
C TYR A 300 2.46 21.53 0.71
N TYR A 301 2.95 21.77 -0.52
CA TYR A 301 2.08 21.80 -1.71
C TYR A 301 1.34 20.47 -1.89
N ASP A 302 2.06 19.35 -1.81
CA ASP A 302 1.49 18.01 -2.01
C ASP A 302 0.46 17.67 -0.93
N ILE A 303 0.73 18.04 0.33
CA ILE A 303 -0.19 17.84 1.46
C ILE A 303 -1.48 18.63 1.24
N PHE A 304 -1.37 19.90 0.89
CA PHE A 304 -2.51 20.77 0.64
C PHE A 304 -3.34 20.29 -0.56
N LEU A 305 -2.70 19.87 -1.65
CA LEU A 305 -3.39 19.35 -2.83
C LEU A 305 -4.10 18.04 -2.52
N ASN A 306 -3.45 17.11 -1.80
CA ASN A 306 -4.07 15.84 -1.39
C ASN A 306 -5.30 16.06 -0.48
N TYR A 307 -5.22 17.03 0.44
CA TYR A 307 -6.38 17.43 1.24
C TYR A 307 -7.53 17.92 0.36
N LEU A 308 -7.25 18.86 -0.54
CA LEU A 308 -8.26 19.42 -1.44
C LEU A 308 -8.93 18.33 -2.25
N THR A 309 -8.18 17.42 -2.86
CA THR A 309 -8.75 16.34 -3.68
C THR A 309 -9.59 15.37 -2.86
N THR A 310 -9.15 15.02 -1.65
CA THR A 310 -9.87 14.10 -0.76
C THR A 310 -11.20 14.68 -0.28
N ILE A 311 -11.25 15.96 0.10
CA ILE A 311 -12.45 16.59 0.64
C ILE A 311 -13.43 16.99 -0.47
N SER A 312 -12.93 17.48 -1.60
CA SER A 312 -13.78 17.97 -2.70
C SER A 312 -14.54 16.85 -3.41
N MET A 313 -14.03 15.62 -3.31
CA MET A 313 -14.61 14.45 -3.97
C MET A 313 -15.41 13.54 -3.02
N ARG A 314 -15.51 13.89 -1.73
CA ARG A 314 -16.20 13.05 -0.73
C ARG A 314 -17.71 13.15 -0.89
N ARG A 315 -18.38 12.00 -1.04
CA ARG A 315 -19.84 11.89 -1.00
C ARG A 315 -20.32 12.07 0.45
N ASP A 316 -21.41 12.83 0.65
CA ASP A 316 -22.12 12.82 1.93
C ASP A 316 -23.01 11.57 1.96
N ASP A 317 -22.53 10.53 2.64
CA ASP A 317 -23.23 9.23 2.71
C ASP A 317 -24.57 9.33 3.47
N ASN A 318 -24.84 10.43 4.17
CA ASN A 318 -26.14 10.68 4.81
C ASN A 318 -27.19 11.22 3.83
N LYS A 319 -26.82 11.51 2.58
CA LYS A 319 -27.72 11.99 1.52
C LYS A 319 -27.69 11.06 0.31
N PRO A 320 -28.42 9.94 0.36
CA PRO A 320 -28.39 8.91 -0.68
C PRO A 320 -29.12 9.32 -1.98
N ASP A 321 -29.87 10.42 -1.99
CA ASP A 321 -30.61 10.88 -3.16
C ASP A 321 -29.70 11.62 -4.16
N GLU A 322 -29.36 10.95 -5.26
CA GLU A 322 -28.52 11.47 -6.34
C GLU A 322 -29.15 12.63 -7.12
N SER A 323 -30.44 12.93 -6.91
CA SER A 323 -31.10 14.09 -7.51
C SER A 323 -30.67 15.43 -6.89
N GLN A 324 -29.98 15.40 -5.75
CA GLN A 324 -29.33 16.55 -5.13
C GLN A 324 -27.85 16.26 -4.93
N TYR A 325 -27.11 16.06 -6.02
CA TYR A 325 -25.67 16.35 -5.97
C TYR A 325 -25.51 17.85 -5.68
N ASN A 326 -25.52 18.20 -4.39
CA ASN A 326 -24.94 19.46 -3.95
C ASN A 326 -23.43 19.23 -4.03
N PRO A 327 -22.71 19.84 -5.00
CA PRO A 327 -21.26 19.86 -4.92
C PRO A 327 -20.91 20.32 -3.51
N VAL A 328 -20.01 19.60 -2.83
CA VAL A 328 -19.49 20.02 -1.53
C VAL A 328 -19.06 21.47 -1.74
N GLU A 329 -19.80 22.40 -1.13
CA GLU A 329 -19.46 23.81 -1.21
C GLU A 329 -18.03 23.87 -0.69
N PHE A 330 -17.07 24.24 -1.54
CA PHE A 330 -15.67 24.34 -1.14
C PHE A 330 -15.66 25.20 0.10
N ILE A 331 -15.49 24.59 1.28
CA ILE A 331 -15.54 25.30 2.54
C ILE A 331 -14.43 26.34 2.40
N LYS A 332 -14.80 27.63 2.35
CA LYS A 332 -13.85 28.72 2.40
C LYS A 332 -13.17 28.63 3.76
N LEU A 333 -12.05 27.94 3.82
CA LEU A 333 -11.24 27.86 5.03
C LEU A 333 -10.48 29.19 5.14
N PRO A 334 -10.73 29.99 6.20
CA PRO A 334 -9.87 31.11 6.52
C PRO A 334 -8.43 30.64 6.66
N LYS A 335 -7.46 31.52 6.41
CA LYS A 335 -6.02 31.24 6.63
C LYS A 335 -5.78 30.62 8.02
N ALA A 336 -6.46 31.11 9.04
CA ALA A 336 -6.40 30.58 10.40
C ALA A 336 -6.89 29.13 10.54
N ASN A 337 -7.85 28.67 9.72
CA ASN A 337 -8.29 27.28 9.72
C ASN A 337 -7.32 26.37 8.98
N ILE A 338 -6.65 26.86 7.94
CA ILE A 338 -5.58 26.12 7.27
C ILE A 338 -4.39 26.00 8.21
N GLU A 339 -3.98 27.08 8.88
CA GLU A 339 -2.93 27.07 9.91
C GLU A 339 -3.31 26.16 11.08
N PHE A 340 -4.58 26.19 11.53
CA PHE A 340 -5.08 25.26 12.55
C PHE A 340 -5.09 23.79 12.08
N LEU A 341 -5.43 23.52 10.82
CA LEU A 341 -5.33 22.17 10.24
C LEU A 341 -3.87 21.71 10.15
N LEU A 342 -2.94 22.61 9.81
CA LEU A 342 -1.51 22.32 9.80
C LEU A 342 -0.92 22.12 11.21
N ASP A 343 -1.52 22.75 12.23
CA ASP A 343 -1.14 22.65 13.65
C ASP A 343 -1.94 21.58 14.42
N THR A 344 -2.97 20.98 13.83
CA THR A 344 -3.76 19.92 14.51
C THR A 344 -3.06 18.58 14.34
N PRO A 345 -2.90 17.81 15.43
CA PRO A 345 -2.35 16.44 15.37
C PRO A 345 -3.10 15.55 14.38
N GLU A 346 -4.40 15.82 14.17
CA GLU A 346 -5.26 15.08 13.25
C GLU A 346 -4.78 15.09 11.79
N PHE A 347 -4.05 16.14 11.36
CA PHE A 347 -3.52 16.24 9.99
C PHE A 347 -2.06 15.81 9.85
N ASN A 348 -1.29 15.91 10.93
CA ASN A 348 0.09 15.43 10.97
C ASN A 348 0.21 13.97 11.45
N CYS A 349 -0.88 13.31 11.85
CA CYS A 349 -0.88 11.91 12.29
C CYS A 349 -2.20 11.14 12.10
N GLU A 350 -3.29 11.72 11.56
CA GLU A 350 -4.62 11.11 11.77
C GLU A 350 -5.61 11.27 10.60
N VAL A 351 -5.12 11.33 9.35
CA VAL A 351 -5.97 10.93 8.21
C VAL A 351 -5.83 9.42 8.00
N ARG A 352 -6.53 8.71 8.89
CA ARG A 352 -7.02 7.32 8.83
C ARG A 352 -6.04 6.15 9.07
N HIS A 353 -6.36 5.45 10.17
CA HIS A 353 -6.14 4.02 10.46
C HIS A 353 -4.69 3.56 10.71
N SER A 354 -4.18 3.91 11.88
CA SER A 354 -3.22 3.09 12.62
C SER A 354 -3.29 3.48 14.11
N PRO A 355 -3.32 2.56 15.09
CA PRO A 355 -3.33 2.91 16.50
C PRO A 355 -1.91 3.28 16.92
N ILE A 356 -1.42 4.45 16.49
CA ILE A 356 -0.26 5.05 17.12
C ILE A 356 -0.72 5.50 18.51
N SER A 357 -0.35 4.74 19.54
CA SER A 357 -0.68 5.06 20.93
C SER A 357 -0.32 6.52 21.27
N SER A 358 -1.23 7.19 21.99
CA SER A 358 -1.14 8.59 22.42
C SER A 358 0.16 8.99 23.12
N SER A 359 0.97 8.02 23.58
CA SER A 359 2.30 8.22 24.17
C SER A 359 3.39 8.60 23.17
N GLN A 360 3.28 8.27 21.88
CA GLN A 360 4.28 8.69 20.87
C GLN A 360 4.10 10.15 20.42
N CYS A 361 2.89 10.72 20.56
CA CYS A 361 2.64 12.14 20.28
C CYS A 361 3.23 13.11 21.32
N HIS A 362 3.51 12.67 22.56
CA HIS A 362 3.98 13.58 23.62
C HIS A 362 5.43 14.05 23.45
N PHE A 363 6.27 13.34 22.70
CA PHE A 363 7.68 13.72 22.52
C PHE A 363 7.86 14.95 21.60
N PHE A 364 6.89 15.24 20.73
CA PHE A 364 6.91 16.38 19.80
C PHE A 364 6.48 17.72 20.42
N LYS A 365 5.95 17.71 21.65
CA LYS A 365 5.52 18.94 22.32
C LYS A 365 6.63 19.69 23.06
N ASP A 366 7.69 18.99 23.45
CA ASP A 366 8.70 19.50 24.40
C ASP A 366 10.01 20.00 23.77
N ASN A 367 10.15 19.99 22.44
CA ASN A 367 11.33 20.54 21.75
C ASN A 367 10.96 21.67 20.78
N ARG A 368 10.18 22.65 21.25
CA ARG A 368 10.04 23.96 20.61
C ARG A 368 11.19 24.89 20.99
#